data_AF-A0A8T3U3Z6-F1
#
_entry.id   AF-A0A8T3U3Z6-F1
#
_cell.length_a   1.000
_cell.length_b   1.000
_cell.length_c   1.000
_cell.angle_alpha   90.00
_cell.angle_beta   90.00
_cell.angle_gamma   90.00
#
_symmetry.space_group_name_H-M   'P 1'
#
loop_
_entity.id
_entity.type
_entity.pdbx_description
1 polymer ?
#
loop_
_entity_poly.entity_id
_entity_poly.type
_entity_poly.pdbx_seq_one_letter_code
_entity_poly.pdbx_strand_id
1 'polypeptide(L)'
;MKTGNYGKTIINNSSIKCIFNLEEDNILSLSENIDLNQKEQIEIKNLKRGESLIIAENNKIIIKIISNELENNIIEGTLNENDKK
;
A
#
# COMPACT_ATOMS: atom_id res chain seq x y z
N MET A 1 -18.23 15.30 -17.25
CA MET A 1 -17.90 14.42 -16.09
C MET A 1 -16.52 14.81 -15.59
N LYS A 2 -16.33 15.13 -14.31
CA LYS A 2 -15.00 15.45 -13.76
C LYS A 2 -14.29 14.14 -13.41
N THR A 3 -13.37 13.70 -14.27
CA THR A 3 -12.61 12.43 -14.25
C THR A 3 -11.67 12.24 -13.05
N GLY A 4 -11.87 12.97 -11.94
CA GLY A 4 -11.04 12.91 -10.74
C GLY A 4 -11.80 12.86 -9.41
N ASN A 5 -13.13 13.04 -9.40
CA ASN A 5 -13.89 13.02 -8.15
C ASN A 5 -14.02 11.61 -7.56
N TYR A 6 -14.17 10.58 -8.41
CA TYR A 6 -14.40 9.21 -7.94
C TYR A 6 -13.18 8.65 -7.21
N GLY A 7 -11.96 8.89 -7.72
CA GLY A 7 -10.73 8.45 -7.07
C GLY A 7 -10.53 9.06 -5.68
N LYS A 8 -10.78 10.37 -5.55
CA LYS A 8 -10.73 11.06 -4.26
C LYS A 8 -11.73 10.48 -3.26
N THR A 9 -12.98 10.26 -3.68
CA THR A 9 -14.01 9.67 -2.80
C THR A 9 -13.64 8.27 -2.34
N ILE A 10 -13.09 7.43 -3.22
CA ILE A 10 -12.68 6.06 -2.87
C ILE A 10 -11.55 6.08 -1.84
N ILE A 11 -10.51 6.88 -2.09
CA ILE A 11 -9.37 6.98 -1.16
C ILE A 11 -9.86 7.52 0.18
N ASN A 12 -10.62 8.61 0.21
CA ASN A 12 -11.04 9.22 1.47
C ASN A 12 -11.93 8.30 2.31
N ASN A 13 -12.82 7.53 1.68
CA ASN A 13 -13.76 6.66 2.39
C ASN A 13 -13.22 5.24 2.67
N SER A 14 -12.05 4.86 2.17
CA SER A 14 -11.49 3.54 2.47
C SER A 14 -11.01 3.46 3.92
N SER A 15 -11.58 2.56 4.73
CA SER A 15 -11.13 2.39 6.13
C SER A 15 -9.71 1.86 6.24
N ILE A 16 -9.24 1.11 5.23
CA ILE A 16 -7.91 0.51 5.20
C ILE A 16 -7.19 0.95 3.93
N LYS A 17 -5.91 1.32 4.06
CA LYS A 17 -5.05 1.75 2.95
C LYS A 17 -3.65 1.19 3.16
N CYS A 18 -3.02 0.69 2.09
CA CYS A 18 -1.63 0.27 2.10
C CYS A 18 -0.84 1.17 1.15
N ILE A 19 0.06 1.98 1.69
CA ILE A 19 0.89 2.91 0.93
C ILE A 19 2.30 2.32 0.85
N PHE A 20 2.80 2.09 -0.35
CA PHE A 20 4.15 1.58 -0.60
C PHE A 20 5.12 2.72 -0.88
N ASN A 21 6.36 2.39 -1.23
CA ASN A 21 7.33 3.37 -1.69
C ASN A 21 6.76 4.20 -2.85
N LEU A 22 6.84 5.53 -2.71
CA LEU A 22 6.35 6.49 -3.69
C LEU A 22 7.38 7.60 -3.89
N GLU A 23 7.34 8.21 -5.08
CA GLU A 23 8.10 9.42 -5.40
C GLU A 23 7.52 10.65 -4.70
N GLU A 24 8.34 11.68 -4.54
CA GLU A 24 7.99 12.89 -3.77
C GLU A 24 6.73 13.59 -4.30
N ASP A 25 6.60 13.72 -5.62
CA ASP A 25 5.42 14.32 -6.27
C ASP A 25 4.13 13.53 -5.97
N ASN A 26 4.23 12.21 -5.88
CA ASN A 26 3.09 11.35 -5.54
C ASN A 26 2.75 11.43 -4.05
N ILE A 27 3.74 11.55 -3.17
CA ILE A 27 3.52 11.73 -1.73
C ILE A 27 2.83 13.07 -1.47
N LEU A 28 3.25 14.14 -2.16
CA LEU A 28 2.59 15.45 -2.06
C LEU A 28 1.13 15.37 -2.50
N SER A 29 0.87 14.76 -3.65
CA SER A 29 -0.50 14.56 -4.17
C SER A 29 -1.36 13.70 -3.23
N LEU A 30 -0.76 12.69 -2.59
CA LEU A 30 -1.44 11.83 -1.62
C LEU A 30 -1.79 12.60 -0.34
N SER A 31 -0.89 13.46 0.13
CA SER A 31 -1.04 14.27 1.34
C SER A 31 -2.15 15.34 1.22
N GLU A 32 -2.61 15.64 0.01
CA GLU A 32 -3.81 16.48 -0.19
C GLU A 32 -5.11 15.78 0.21
N ASN A 33 -5.13 14.45 0.25
CA ASN A 33 -6.33 13.64 0.45
C ASN A 33 -6.24 12.77 1.72
N ILE A 34 -5.03 12.48 2.19
CA ILE A 34 -4.76 11.73 3.42
C ILE A 34 -3.96 12.63 4.34
N ASP A 35 -4.36 12.73 5.60
CA ASP A 35 -3.56 13.37 6.62
C ASP A 35 -2.24 12.62 6.78
N LEU A 36 -1.12 13.22 6.38
CA LEU A 36 0.23 12.67 6.51
C LEU A 36 1.15 13.73 7.09
N ASN A 37 1.81 13.41 8.22
CA ASN A 37 2.81 14.31 8.78
C ASN A 37 4.14 14.19 8.03
N GLN A 38 5.05 15.15 8.24
CA GLN A 38 6.34 15.19 7.54
C GLN A 38 7.18 13.92 7.76
N LYS A 39 7.13 13.33 8.96
CA LYS A 39 7.86 12.09 9.26
C LYS A 39 7.30 10.92 8.45
N GLU A 40 5.99 10.78 8.37
CA GLU A 40 5.31 9.76 7.58
C GLU A 40 5.63 9.90 6.08
N GLN A 41 5.68 11.13 5.56
CA GLN A 41 6.08 11.39 4.18
C GLN A 41 7.52 10.94 3.90
N ILE A 42 8.45 11.24 4.81
CA ILE A 42 9.85 10.78 4.73
C ILE A 42 9.93 9.26 4.83
N GLU A 43 9.14 8.63 5.70
CA GLU A 43 9.10 7.18 5.85
C GLU A 43 8.62 6.50 4.56
N ILE A 44 7.53 6.99 3.95
CA ILE A 44 6.99 6.47 2.68
C ILE A 44 8.07 6.50 1.59
N LYS A 45 8.83 7.59 1.47
CA LYS A 45 9.93 7.72 0.48
C LYS A 45 11.05 6.71 0.70
N ASN A 46 11.24 6.24 1.94
CA ASN A 46 12.32 5.32 2.32
C ASN A 46 11.89 3.86 2.47
N LEU A 47 10.60 3.54 2.24
CA LEU A 47 10.09 2.17 2.29
C LEU A 47 10.84 1.27 1.30
N LYS A 48 11.23 0.08 1.75
CA LYS A 48 11.88 -0.94 0.91
C LYS A 48 10.85 -1.88 0.30
N ARG A 49 11.31 -2.76 -0.59
CA ARG A 49 10.47 -3.84 -1.14
C ARG A 49 9.89 -4.66 0.00
N GLY A 50 8.56 -4.80 -0.01
CA GLY A 50 7.81 -5.51 1.03
C GLY A 50 7.51 -4.66 2.27
N GLU A 51 7.86 -3.38 2.32
CA GLU A 51 7.45 -2.49 3.41
C GLU A 51 6.30 -1.57 2.95
N SER A 52 5.37 -1.28 3.85
CA SER A 52 4.23 -0.41 3.58
C SER A 52 3.83 0.37 4.83
N LEU A 53 3.38 1.61 4.65
CA LEU A 53 2.57 2.31 5.64
C LEU A 53 1.12 1.85 5.50
N ILE A 54 0.63 1.07 6.47
CA ILE A 54 -0.78 0.75 6.57
C ILE A 54 -1.48 1.83 7.38
N ILE A 55 -2.58 2.34 6.82
CA ILE A 55 -3.53 3.21 7.50
C ILE A 55 -4.79 2.40 7.74
N ALA A 56 -5.17 2.25 9.01
CA ALA A 56 -6.41 1.61 9.45
C ALA A 56 -7.18 2.60 10.33
N GLU A 57 -8.22 3.20 9.76
CA GLU A 57 -8.93 4.35 10.30
C GLU A 57 -7.97 5.51 10.63
N ASN A 58 -7.73 5.76 11.92
CA ASN A 58 -6.85 6.82 12.41
C ASN A 58 -5.44 6.31 12.77
N ASN A 59 -5.22 4.99 12.72
CA ASN A 59 -3.93 4.39 13.04
C ASN A 59 -3.08 4.29 11.78
N LYS A 60 -1.80 4.62 11.90
CA LYS A 60 -0.83 4.54 10.81
C LYS A 60 0.40 3.78 11.31
N ILE A 61 0.72 2.66 10.67
CA ILE A 61 1.73 1.72 11.13
C ILE A 61 2.57 1.27 9.94
N ILE A 62 3.89 1.35 10.10
CA ILE A 62 4.83 0.77 9.15
C ILE A 62 4.89 -0.75 9.39
N ILE A 63 4.65 -1.52 8.34
CA ILE A 63 4.70 -2.97 8.39
C ILE A 63 5.63 -3.53 7.31
N LYS A 64 6.09 -4.76 7.53
CA LYS A 64 6.76 -5.57 6.53
C LYS A 64 5.84 -6.73 6.13
N ILE A 65 5.48 -6.76 4.86
CA ILE A 65 4.72 -7.81 4.21
C ILE A 65 5.69 -8.93 3.86
N ILE A 66 5.38 -10.12 4.35
CA ILE A 66 6.08 -11.36 4.08
C ILE A 66 5.07 -12.37 3.54
N SER A 67 5.56 -13.29 2.73
CA SER A 67 4.77 -14.37 2.14
C SER A 67 5.38 -15.71 2.52
N ASN A 68 4.51 -16.69 2.76
CA ASN A 68 4.95 -18.07 2.95
C ASN A 68 5.26 -18.74 1.59
N GLU A 69 5.84 -19.94 1.63
CA GLU A 69 6.23 -20.68 0.41
C GLU A 69 5.04 -20.93 -0.52
N LEU A 70 3.88 -21.27 0.04
CA LEU A 70 2.66 -21.51 -0.73
C LEU A 70 2.22 -20.23 -1.46
N GLU A 71 2.17 -19.10 -0.77
CA GLU A 71 1.83 -17.79 -1.34
C GLU A 71 2.83 -17.37 -2.42
N ASN A 72 4.13 -17.58 -2.19
CA ASN A 72 5.16 -17.33 -3.20
C ASN A 72 4.94 -18.17 -4.45
N ASN A 73 4.67 -19.47 -4.29
CA ASN A 73 4.40 -20.34 -5.43
C ASN A 73 3.14 -19.93 -6.19
N ILE A 74 2.12 -19.36 -5.51
CA ILE A 74 0.92 -18.82 -6.16
C ILE A 74 1.30 -17.60 -7.01
N ILE A 75 2.03 -16.66 -6.41
CA ILE A 75 2.40 -15.39 -7.05
C ILE A 75 3.33 -15.63 -8.24
N GLU A 76 4.27 -16.56 -8.13
CA GLU A 76 5.22 -16.92 -9.18
C GLU A 76 4.62 -17.85 -10.24
N GLY A 77 3.41 -18.38 -10.00
CA GLY A 77 2.72 -19.31 -10.91
C GLY A 77 3.41 -20.68 -11.00
N THR A 78 4.18 -21.06 -9.99
CA THR A 78 4.97 -22.30 -9.95
C THR A 78 4.25 -23.45 -9.23
N LEU A 79 3.06 -23.21 -8.68
CA LEU A 79 2.19 -24.28 -8.18
C LEU A 79 1.78 -25.21 -9.31
N ASN A 80 2.30 -26.42 -9.27
CA ASN A 80 1.89 -27.47 -10.18
C ASN A 80 0.65 -28.16 -9.59
N GLU A 81 -0.34 -28.48 -10.43
CA GLU A 81 -1.54 -29.22 -9.98
C GLU A 81 -1.21 -30.58 -9.34
N ASN A 82 0.01 -31.09 -9.54
CA ASN A 82 0.53 -32.34 -9.01
C ASN A 82 0.98 -32.28 -7.54
N ASP A 83 1.09 -31.09 -6.95
CA ASP A 83 1.49 -30.91 -5.54
C ASP A 83 0.31 -31.08 -4.56
N LYS A 84 -0.90 -31.40 -5.06
CA LYS A 84 -2.12 -31.69 -4.28
C LYS A 84 -2.24 -33.15 -3.83
N LYS A 85 -1.13 -33.88 -3.69
CA LYS A 85 -1.15 -35.29 -3.24
C LYS A 85 -1.27 -35.44 -1.73
#